data_AF-A0A5C7DNH2-F1
#
_entry.id   AF-A0A5C7DNH2-F1
#
_cell.length_a   1.000
_cell.length_b   1.000
_cell.length_c   1.000
_cell.angle_alpha   90.00
_cell.angle_beta   90.00
_cell.angle_gamma   90.00
#
_symmetry.space_group_name_H-M   'P 1'
#
loop_
_entity.id
_entity.type
_entity.pdbx_description
1 polymer ?
#
loop_
_entity_poly.entity_id
_entity_poly.type
_entity_poly.pdbx_seq_one_letter_code
_entity_poly.pdbx_strand_id
1 'polypeptide(L)'
;MDLNSSPSQILITTLVFGLASLVITTLPFMYTLINGSIKARNGNTPSSSVISVFCIAFIIHTVCCVLFILGIKLLDILNAINESNYLQNKIFSIFWARGEDKIFSLVGAEGNYEEKGAYLQLFMVQTITDWFIILMPLIIFSTAFAYGTIQARKDTNNTDYFSFFLWLAISNIIAFFIFYIWAKIASLALFIPDGADLITKIYEAYNELFSKGI
;
A
#
# COMPACT_ATOMS: atom_id res chain seq x y z
N MET A 1 -10.72 -23.95 24.51
CA MET A 1 -11.80 -24.05 23.51
C MET A 1 -11.08 -23.91 22.19
N ASP A 2 -10.71 -25.03 21.58
CA ASP A 2 -9.99 -25.03 20.31
C ASP A 2 -10.89 -24.41 19.26
N LEU A 3 -10.58 -23.18 18.85
CA LEU A 3 -11.06 -22.67 17.57
C LEU A 3 -10.25 -23.42 16.51
N ASN A 4 -10.62 -24.67 16.24
CA ASN A 4 -10.27 -25.39 15.02
C ASN A 4 -10.85 -24.58 13.86
N SER A 5 -10.15 -23.50 13.51
CA SER A 5 -10.50 -22.65 12.40
C SER A 5 -10.25 -23.48 11.14
N SER A 6 -11.29 -23.68 10.35
CA SER A 6 -11.17 -24.43 9.11
C SER A 6 -10.16 -23.74 8.18
N PRO A 7 -9.48 -24.48 7.29
CA PRO A 7 -8.59 -23.86 6.30
C PRO A 7 -9.29 -22.74 5.51
N SER A 8 -10.58 -22.91 5.18
CA SER A 8 -11.41 -21.87 4.57
C SER A 8 -11.51 -20.59 5.43
N GLN A 9 -11.73 -20.71 6.74
CA GLN A 9 -11.78 -19.56 7.65
C GLN A 9 -10.44 -18.83 7.76
N ILE A 10 -9.32 -19.57 7.76
CA ILE A 10 -7.97 -18.98 7.77
C ILE A 10 -7.74 -18.18 6.49
N LEU A 11 -8.13 -18.71 5.33
CA LEU A 11 -8.03 -18.01 4.04
C LEU A 11 -8.87 -16.74 4.01
N ILE A 12 -10.11 -16.78 4.51
CA ILE A 12 -10.98 -15.59 4.56
C ILE A 12 -10.45 -14.55 5.56
N THR A 13 -9.93 -14.99 6.70
CA THR A 13 -9.27 -14.09 7.67
C THR A 13 -8.05 -13.42 7.04
N THR A 14 -7.26 -14.18 6.28
CA THR A 14 -6.12 -13.68 5.49
C THR A 14 -6.54 -12.64 4.48
N LEU A 15 -7.62 -12.90 3.74
CA LEU A 15 -8.19 -11.93 2.81
C LEU A 15 -8.60 -10.63 3.51
N VAL A 16 -9.32 -10.72 4.63
CA VAL A 16 -9.87 -9.54 5.33
C VAL A 16 -8.75 -8.68 5.90
N PHE A 17 -7.80 -9.27 6.63
CA PHE A 17 -6.69 -8.52 7.23
C PHE A 17 -5.69 -8.03 6.19
N GLY A 18 -5.42 -8.82 5.16
CA GLY A 18 -4.59 -8.41 4.02
C GLY A 18 -5.19 -7.20 3.28
N LEU A 19 -6.46 -7.27 2.90
CA LEU A 19 -7.15 -6.15 2.26
C LEU A 19 -7.24 -4.92 3.16
N ALA A 20 -7.53 -5.10 4.45
CA ALA A 20 -7.56 -4.00 5.42
C ALA A 20 -6.20 -3.30 5.51
N SER A 21 -5.12 -4.08 5.58
CA SER A 21 -3.76 -3.53 5.60
C SER A 21 -3.45 -2.74 4.33
N LEU A 22 -3.84 -3.24 3.15
CA LEU A 22 -3.68 -2.52 1.89
C LEU A 22 -4.45 -1.21 1.90
N VAL A 23 -5.74 -1.25 2.24
CA VAL A 23 -6.61 -0.08 2.24
C VAL A 23 -6.08 1.00 3.18
N ILE A 24 -5.71 0.63 4.40
CA ILE A 24 -5.26 1.60 5.42
C ILE A 24 -3.89 2.19 5.10
N THR A 25 -2.99 1.42 4.50
CA THR A 25 -1.66 1.91 4.12
C THR A 25 -1.64 2.73 2.84
N THR A 26 -2.73 2.74 2.07
CA THR A 26 -2.71 3.33 0.72
C THR A 26 -3.78 4.39 0.49
N LEU A 27 -5.05 4.12 0.83
CA LEU A 27 -6.15 5.03 0.51
C LEU A 27 -6.05 6.40 1.21
N PRO A 28 -5.69 6.51 2.50
CA PRO A 28 -5.57 7.81 3.15
C PRO A 28 -4.52 8.72 2.49
N PHE A 29 -3.38 8.13 2.10
CA PHE A 29 -2.32 8.82 1.39
C PHE A 29 -2.79 9.31 0.02
N MET A 30 -3.38 8.41 -0.76
CA MET A 30 -3.93 8.66 -2.08
C MET A 30 -5.02 9.72 -2.10
N TYR A 31 -5.98 9.60 -1.19
CA TYR A 31 -7.08 10.56 -1.03
C TYR A 31 -6.55 11.96 -0.76
N THR A 32 -5.53 12.09 0.09
CA THR A 32 -4.93 13.38 0.42
C THR A 32 -4.21 14.00 -0.77
N LEU A 33 -3.46 13.20 -1.55
CA LEU A 33 -2.78 13.65 -2.76
C LEU A 33 -3.76 14.13 -3.84
N ILE A 34 -4.82 13.36 -4.10
CA ILE A 34 -5.84 13.70 -5.11
C ILE A 34 -6.61 14.96 -4.68
N ASN A 35 -7.08 15.01 -3.44
CA ASN A 35 -7.82 16.17 -2.94
C ASN A 35 -6.96 17.44 -2.89
N GLY A 36 -5.70 17.30 -2.53
CA GLY A 36 -4.75 18.39 -2.64
C GLY A 36 -4.73 18.91 -4.08
N SER A 37 -4.59 18.02 -5.07
CA SER A 37 -4.45 18.40 -6.47
C SER A 37 -5.68 19.15 -6.98
N ILE A 38 -6.87 18.69 -6.59
CA ILE A 38 -8.15 19.35 -6.91
C ILE A 38 -8.20 20.75 -6.27
N LYS A 39 -7.81 20.88 -5.00
CA LYS A 39 -7.79 22.18 -4.29
C LYS A 39 -6.76 23.15 -4.88
N ALA A 40 -5.59 22.67 -5.30
CA ALA A 40 -4.54 23.51 -5.87
C ALA A 40 -4.95 24.19 -7.19
N ARG A 41 -5.91 23.59 -7.91
CA ARG A 41 -6.52 24.11 -9.13
C ARG A 41 -7.58 25.20 -8.86
N ASN A 42 -8.18 25.23 -7.68
CA ASN A 42 -9.18 26.23 -7.32
C ASN A 42 -8.50 27.54 -6.87
N GLY A 43 -8.64 28.59 -7.67
CA GLY A 43 -7.99 29.90 -7.46
C GLY A 43 -8.46 30.69 -6.22
N ASN A 44 -9.50 30.23 -5.53
CA ASN A 44 -10.08 30.88 -4.35
C ASN A 44 -9.52 30.34 -3.02
N THR A 45 -8.64 29.34 -3.06
CA THR A 45 -7.97 28.79 -1.88
C THR A 45 -6.51 29.26 -1.85
N PRO A 46 -5.98 29.70 -0.69
CA PRO A 46 -4.55 29.94 -0.55
C PRO A 46 -3.81 28.70 -1.05
N SER A 47 -2.88 28.88 -1.99
CA SER A 47 -2.19 27.74 -2.59
C SER A 47 -1.31 27.08 -1.52
N SER A 48 -1.78 25.97 -0.94
CA SER A 48 -0.88 25.07 -0.22
C SER A 48 0.21 24.65 -1.19
N SER A 49 1.47 24.88 -0.79
CA SER A 49 2.62 24.47 -1.58
C SER A 49 2.59 22.95 -1.81
N VAL A 50 3.23 22.50 -2.89
CA VAL A 50 3.41 21.06 -3.19
C VAL A 50 3.91 20.33 -1.95
N ILE A 51 4.93 20.89 -1.31
CA ILE A 51 5.53 20.37 -0.08
C ILE A 51 4.48 20.19 1.02
N SER A 52 3.59 21.16 1.21
CA SER A 52 2.55 21.09 2.25
C SER A 52 1.59 19.92 2.02
N VAL A 53 1.11 19.70 0.79
CA VAL A 53 0.17 18.60 0.49
C VAL A 53 0.83 17.26 0.70
N PHE A 54 2.05 17.11 0.19
CA PHE A 54 2.82 15.88 0.32
C PHE A 54 3.16 15.58 1.79
N CYS A 55 3.52 16.59 2.59
CA CYS A 55 3.76 16.43 4.03
C CYS A 55 2.49 16.03 4.78
N ILE A 56 1.34 16.64 4.48
CA ILE A 56 0.06 16.27 5.11
C ILE A 56 -0.33 14.84 4.74
N ALA A 57 -0.19 14.45 3.47
CA ALA A 57 -0.44 13.09 3.02
C ALA A 57 0.43 12.08 3.78
N PHE A 58 1.71 12.41 3.95
CA PHE A 58 2.66 11.60 4.70
C PHE A 58 2.30 11.47 6.19
N ILE A 59 1.88 12.56 6.85
CA ILE A 59 1.47 12.52 8.26
C ILE A 59 0.23 11.62 8.42
N ILE A 60 -0.79 11.81 7.58
CA ILE A 60 -2.02 11.01 7.62
C ILE A 60 -1.69 9.52 7.40
N HIS A 61 -0.88 9.21 6.39
CA HIS A 61 -0.38 7.85 6.13
C HIS A 61 0.28 7.24 7.36
N THR A 62 1.20 7.97 7.98
CA THR A 62 1.97 7.49 9.13
C THR A 62 1.05 7.20 10.32
N VAL A 63 0.11 8.10 10.62
CA VAL A 63 -0.86 7.90 11.70
C VAL A 63 -1.73 6.68 11.43
N CYS A 64 -2.27 6.54 10.22
CA CYS A 64 -3.07 5.39 9.82
C CYS A 64 -2.29 4.06 9.97
N CYS A 65 -1.04 4.02 9.50
CA CYS A 65 -0.18 2.84 9.61
C CYS A 65 0.12 2.48 11.07
N VAL A 66 0.48 3.47 11.90
CA VAL A 66 0.76 3.25 13.32
C VAL A 66 -0.47 2.73 14.05
N LEU A 67 -1.64 3.35 13.84
CA LEU A 67 -2.89 2.90 14.46
C LEU A 67 -3.28 1.49 14.02
N PHE A 68 -3.07 1.15 12.74
CA PHE A 68 -3.32 -0.20 12.24
C PHE A 68 -2.38 -1.23 12.89
N ILE A 69 -1.08 -0.95 12.93
CA ILE A 69 -0.10 -1.82 13.60
C ILE A 69 -0.47 -2.02 15.07
N LEU A 70 -0.82 -0.95 15.78
CA LEU A 70 -1.26 -1.04 17.17
C LEU A 70 -2.53 -1.88 17.32
N GLY A 71 -3.49 -1.72 16.40
CA GLY A 71 -4.71 -2.53 16.34
C GLY A 71 -4.42 -4.02 16.16
N ILE A 72 -3.56 -4.38 15.21
CA ILE A 72 -3.14 -5.78 14.98
C ILE A 72 -2.42 -6.35 16.21
N LYS A 73 -1.49 -5.59 16.80
CA LYS A 73 -0.78 -6.02 18.01
C LYS A 73 -1.72 -6.20 19.19
N LEU A 74 -2.71 -5.33 19.35
CA LEU A 74 -3.73 -5.49 20.38
C LEU A 74 -4.54 -6.77 20.16
N LEU A 75 -4.99 -7.03 18.93
CA LEU A 75 -5.71 -8.26 18.60
C LEU A 75 -4.87 -9.52 18.85
N ASP A 76 -3.58 -9.49 18.52
CA ASP A 76 -2.66 -10.58 18.82
C ASP A 76 -2.47 -10.81 20.32
N ILE A 77 -2.39 -9.74 21.12
CA ILE A 77 -2.33 -9.85 22.58
C ILE A 77 -3.63 -10.43 23.14
N LEU A 78 -4.79 -10.00 22.63
CA LEU A 78 -6.09 -10.50 23.06
C LEU A 78 -6.29 -11.98 22.67
N ASN A 79 -5.72 -12.42 21.56
CA ASN A 79 -5.75 -13.81 21.10
C ASN A 79 -4.56 -14.66 21.62
N ALA A 80 -3.67 -14.09 22.44
CA ALA A 80 -2.43 -14.73 22.87
C ALA A 80 -2.63 -15.99 23.74
N ILE A 81 -3.86 -16.24 24.20
CA ILE A 81 -4.22 -17.47 24.92
C ILE A 81 -4.13 -18.70 24.00
N ASN A 82 -4.28 -18.53 22.67
CA ASN A 82 -4.27 -19.62 21.70
C ASN A 82 -2.93 -19.73 20.96
N GLU A 83 -2.44 -18.62 20.38
CA GLU A 83 -1.17 -18.59 19.63
C GLU A 83 -0.61 -17.16 19.68
N SER A 84 0.66 -17.00 20.06
CA SER A 84 1.29 -15.68 20.14
C SER A 84 1.57 -15.11 18.75
N ASN A 85 1.18 -13.84 18.53
CA ASN A 85 1.40 -13.13 17.26
C ASN A 85 0.77 -13.82 16.04
N TYR A 86 -0.41 -14.42 16.22
CA TYR A 86 -1.13 -15.16 15.19
C TYR A 86 -1.34 -14.36 13.89
N LEU A 87 -1.84 -13.13 13.99
CA LEU A 87 -2.09 -12.28 12.82
C LEU A 87 -0.79 -11.92 12.12
N GLN A 88 0.19 -11.42 12.88
CA GLN A 88 1.48 -10.97 12.35
C GLN A 88 2.27 -12.10 11.66
N ASN A 89 2.37 -13.26 12.30
CA ASN A 89 3.28 -14.31 11.85
C ASN A 89 2.60 -15.33 10.91
N LYS A 90 1.30 -15.59 11.09
CA LYS A 90 0.57 -16.59 10.30
C LYS A 90 -0.26 -15.93 9.21
N ILE A 91 -1.21 -15.07 9.58
CA ILE A 91 -2.17 -14.50 8.63
C ILE A 91 -1.47 -13.63 7.57
N PHE A 92 -0.61 -12.69 7.96
CA PHE A 92 0.11 -11.88 6.98
C PHE A 92 1.13 -12.68 6.16
N SER A 93 1.74 -13.72 6.72
CA SER A 93 2.61 -14.63 5.97
C SER A 93 1.86 -15.36 4.86
N ILE A 94 0.64 -15.85 5.12
CA ILE A 94 -0.22 -16.47 4.11
C ILE A 94 -0.63 -15.43 3.04
N PHE A 95 -0.95 -14.19 3.45
CA PHE A 95 -1.30 -13.12 2.50
C PHE A 95 -0.19 -12.81 1.50
N TRP A 96 1.07 -12.91 1.92
CA TRP A 96 2.23 -12.66 1.06
C TRP A 96 2.74 -13.93 0.35
N ALA A 97 2.20 -15.11 0.66
CA ALA A 97 2.51 -16.33 -0.08
C ALA A 97 1.91 -16.29 -1.50
N ARG A 98 2.54 -17.01 -2.43
CA ARG A 98 2.12 -17.15 -3.83
C ARG A 98 2.05 -18.62 -4.20
N GLY A 99 1.06 -18.97 -5.02
CA GLY A 99 0.77 -20.34 -5.46
C GLY A 99 -0.21 -21.08 -4.54
N GLU A 100 -1.14 -21.81 -5.15
CA GLU A 100 -2.16 -22.62 -4.47
C GLU A 100 -1.53 -23.63 -3.52
N ASP A 101 -0.58 -24.44 -4.00
CA ASP A 101 0.09 -25.49 -3.22
C ASP A 101 0.74 -24.95 -1.94
N LYS A 102 1.45 -23.82 -2.06
CA LYS A 102 2.11 -23.18 -0.91
C LYS A 102 1.09 -22.68 0.09
N ILE A 103 0.04 -22.02 -0.37
CA ILE A 103 -1.02 -21.49 0.51
C ILE A 103 -1.77 -22.64 1.20
N PHE A 104 -2.16 -23.69 0.46
CA PHE A 104 -2.82 -24.86 1.02
C PHE A 104 -1.95 -25.58 2.04
N SER A 105 -0.64 -25.70 1.79
CA SER A 105 0.29 -26.26 2.79
C SER A 105 0.36 -25.43 4.07
N LEU A 106 0.29 -24.09 3.97
CA LEU A 106 0.35 -23.17 5.12
C LEU A 106 -0.93 -23.17 5.96
N VAL A 107 -2.09 -23.44 5.34
CA VAL A 107 -3.38 -23.48 6.04
C VAL A 107 -3.86 -24.89 6.38
N GLY A 108 -3.17 -25.92 5.89
CA GLY A 108 -3.58 -27.33 6.05
C GLY A 108 -4.82 -27.70 5.23
N ALA A 109 -4.99 -27.11 4.05
CA ALA A 109 -6.11 -27.39 3.14
C ALA A 109 -5.85 -28.64 2.28
N GLU A 110 -6.92 -29.37 1.96
CA GLU A 110 -6.88 -30.56 1.09
C GLU A 110 -7.34 -30.25 -0.35
N GLY A 111 -7.86 -29.04 -0.59
CA GLY A 111 -8.30 -28.57 -1.90
C GLY A 111 -9.75 -28.91 -2.24
N ASN A 112 -10.62 -28.98 -1.22
CA ASN A 112 -12.06 -29.13 -1.45
C ASN A 112 -12.68 -27.87 -2.09
N TYR A 113 -13.93 -27.95 -2.55
CA TYR A 113 -14.58 -26.84 -3.27
C TYR A 113 -14.68 -25.54 -2.45
N GLU A 114 -14.87 -25.64 -1.14
CA GLU A 114 -14.95 -24.47 -0.26
C GLU A 114 -13.59 -23.78 -0.14
N GLU A 115 -12.53 -24.56 0.08
CA GLU A 115 -11.14 -24.08 0.18
C GLU A 115 -10.67 -23.43 -1.13
N LYS A 116 -10.99 -24.04 -2.28
CA LYS A 116 -10.70 -23.47 -3.59
C LYS A 116 -11.44 -22.16 -3.83
N GLY A 117 -12.70 -22.06 -3.40
CA GLY A 117 -13.46 -20.82 -3.45
C GLY A 117 -12.85 -19.72 -2.59
N ALA A 118 -12.44 -20.04 -1.37
CA ALA A 118 -11.76 -19.09 -0.48
C ALA A 118 -10.38 -18.67 -1.01
N TYR A 119 -9.62 -19.61 -1.58
CA TYR A 119 -8.35 -19.33 -2.23
C TYR A 119 -8.50 -18.40 -3.43
N LEU A 120 -9.51 -18.61 -4.29
CA LEU A 120 -9.75 -17.73 -5.43
C LEU A 120 -9.99 -16.28 -4.98
N GLN A 121 -10.73 -16.07 -3.89
CA GLN A 121 -10.94 -14.73 -3.34
C GLN A 121 -9.63 -14.12 -2.83
N LEU A 122 -8.83 -14.89 -2.09
CA LEU A 122 -7.52 -14.44 -1.63
C LEU A 122 -6.61 -14.08 -2.81
N PHE A 123 -6.56 -14.94 -3.83
CA PHE A 123 -5.77 -14.74 -5.03
C PHE A 123 -6.17 -13.46 -5.78
N MET A 124 -7.47 -13.17 -5.90
CA MET A 124 -7.94 -11.91 -6.49
C MET A 124 -7.43 -10.69 -5.71
N VAL A 125 -7.48 -10.72 -4.37
CA VAL A 125 -6.98 -9.61 -3.54
C VAL A 125 -5.46 -9.48 -3.61
N GLN A 126 -4.72 -10.59 -3.63
CA GLN A 126 -3.27 -10.59 -3.85
C GLN A 126 -2.92 -9.98 -5.21
N THR A 127 -3.65 -10.35 -6.26
CA THR A 127 -3.46 -9.79 -7.61
C THR A 127 -3.76 -8.29 -7.64
N ILE A 128 -4.85 -7.85 -7.01
CA ILE A 128 -5.17 -6.41 -6.89
C ILE A 128 -4.06 -5.68 -6.13
N THR A 129 -3.51 -6.31 -5.08
CA THR A 129 -2.39 -5.76 -4.31
C THR A 129 -1.17 -5.55 -5.19
N ASP A 130 -0.79 -6.57 -5.98
CA ASP A 130 0.37 -6.52 -6.88
C ASP A 130 0.22 -5.40 -7.93
N TRP A 131 -0.95 -5.27 -8.55
CA TRP A 131 -1.23 -4.16 -9.48
C TRP A 131 -1.17 -2.80 -8.78
N PHE A 132 -1.73 -2.71 -7.58
CA PHE A 132 -1.79 -1.46 -6.85
C PHE A 132 -0.39 -0.97 -6.44
N ILE A 133 0.47 -1.86 -5.95
CA ILE A 133 1.84 -1.49 -5.56
C ILE A 133 2.69 -1.11 -6.78
N ILE A 134 2.49 -1.77 -7.93
CA ILE A 134 3.19 -1.43 -9.18
C ILE A 134 2.77 -0.07 -9.73
N LEU A 135 1.47 0.28 -9.63
CA LEU A 135 0.95 1.55 -10.12
C LEU A 135 1.25 2.72 -9.16
N MET A 136 1.54 2.46 -7.89
CA MET A 136 1.77 3.50 -6.88
C MET A 136 2.88 4.51 -7.25
N PRO A 137 4.09 4.08 -7.67
CA PRO A 137 5.11 5.02 -8.16
C PRO A 137 4.58 5.95 -9.25
N LEU A 138 3.87 5.40 -10.24
CA LEU A 138 3.32 6.18 -11.36
C LEU A 138 2.32 7.22 -10.89
N ILE A 139 1.47 6.87 -9.92
CA ILE A 139 0.48 7.81 -9.39
C ILE A 139 1.16 8.95 -8.63
N ILE A 140 2.16 8.64 -7.82
CA ILE A 140 2.92 9.65 -7.05
C ILE A 140 3.67 10.60 -7.99
N PHE A 141 4.36 10.07 -8.99
CA PHE A 141 5.05 10.89 -9.98
C PHE A 141 4.09 11.72 -10.84
N SER A 142 2.95 11.14 -11.24
CA SER A 142 1.90 11.88 -11.98
C SER A 142 1.34 13.03 -11.14
N THR A 143 1.13 12.81 -9.84
CA THR A 143 0.67 13.84 -8.90
C THR A 143 1.73 14.93 -8.74
N ALA A 144 3.00 14.55 -8.57
CA ALA A 144 4.13 15.49 -8.48
C ALA A 144 4.26 16.33 -9.75
N PHE A 145 4.13 15.71 -10.93
CA PHE A 145 4.17 16.40 -12.20
C PHE A 145 3.03 17.42 -12.30
N ALA A 146 1.79 17.01 -12.02
CA ALA A 146 0.63 17.90 -12.01
C ALA A 146 0.87 19.12 -11.09
N TYR A 147 1.40 18.89 -9.90
CA TYR A 147 1.74 19.93 -8.95
C TYR A 147 2.85 20.87 -9.42
N GLY A 148 3.95 20.33 -9.94
CA GLY A 148 5.06 21.13 -10.48
C GLY A 148 4.59 22.01 -11.63
N THR A 149 3.70 21.52 -12.51
CA THR A 149 3.12 22.36 -13.58
C THR A 149 2.24 23.48 -13.06
N ILE A 150 1.42 23.22 -12.03
CA ILE A 150 0.54 24.24 -11.42
C ILE A 150 1.39 25.32 -10.75
N GLN A 151 2.44 24.94 -10.01
CA GLN A 151 3.30 25.89 -9.31
C GLN A 151 4.11 26.74 -10.29
N ALA A 152 4.71 26.12 -11.31
CA ALA A 152 5.45 26.83 -12.34
C ALA A 152 4.60 27.93 -13.01
N ARG A 153 3.33 27.62 -13.36
CA ARG A 153 2.41 28.60 -13.96
C ARG A 153 2.02 29.74 -13.03
N LYS A 154 2.05 29.55 -11.71
CA LYS A 154 1.72 30.60 -10.72
C LYS A 154 2.90 31.54 -10.49
N ASP A 155 4.12 31.02 -10.47
CA ASP A 155 5.32 31.81 -10.14
C ASP A 155 5.95 32.50 -11.35
N THR A 156 5.67 32.02 -12.57
CA THR A 156 6.18 32.64 -13.80
C THR A 156 5.05 33.35 -14.57
N ASN A 157 4.95 34.67 -14.40
CA ASN A 157 3.99 35.52 -15.13
C ASN A 157 4.25 35.56 -16.65
N ASN A 158 5.45 35.17 -17.10
CA ASN A 158 5.81 34.91 -18.49
C ASN A 158 6.47 33.53 -18.55
N THR A 159 6.20 32.73 -19.58
CA THR A 159 6.64 31.33 -19.74
C THR A 159 8.17 31.19 -19.81
N ASP A 160 8.86 31.33 -18.68
CA ASP A 160 10.26 30.94 -18.55
C ASP A 160 10.34 29.42 -18.46
N TYR A 161 10.67 28.81 -19.60
CA TYR A 161 10.83 27.36 -19.71
C TYR A 161 11.83 26.81 -18.69
N PHE A 162 12.89 27.57 -18.35
CA PHE A 162 13.89 27.12 -17.38
C PHE A 162 13.29 26.98 -15.98
N SER A 163 12.59 28.02 -15.50
CA SER A 163 11.87 27.99 -14.23
C SER A 163 10.79 26.90 -14.19
N PHE A 164 10.10 26.65 -15.30
CA PHE A 164 9.14 25.55 -15.41
C PHE A 164 9.79 24.16 -15.23
N PHE A 165 10.91 23.90 -15.91
CA PHE A 165 11.65 22.65 -15.76
C PHE A 165 12.23 22.48 -14.35
N LEU A 166 12.71 23.57 -13.74
CA LEU A 166 13.25 23.55 -12.37
C LEU A 166 12.17 23.13 -11.35
N TRP A 167 10.96 23.68 -11.45
CA TRP A 167 9.85 23.31 -10.56
C TRP A 167 9.39 21.86 -10.73
N LEU A 168 9.35 21.37 -11.98
CA LEU A 168 9.08 19.96 -12.25
C LEU A 168 10.15 19.05 -11.63
N ALA A 169 11.43 19.38 -11.78
CA ALA A 169 12.53 18.60 -11.20
C ALA A 169 12.44 18.57 -9.68
N ILE A 170 12.29 19.72 -9.02
CA ILE A 170 12.17 19.84 -7.56
C ILE A 170 10.99 19.01 -7.05
N SER A 171 9.83 19.11 -7.70
CA SER A 171 8.63 18.38 -7.27
C SER A 171 8.81 16.86 -7.38
N ASN A 172 9.45 16.36 -8.43
CA ASN A 172 9.67 14.92 -8.62
C ASN A 172 10.73 14.37 -7.66
N ILE A 173 11.77 15.14 -7.33
CA ILE A 173 12.76 14.77 -6.31
C ILE A 173 12.08 14.63 -4.94
N ILE A 174 11.25 15.60 -4.55
CA ILE A 174 10.49 15.54 -3.30
C ILE A 174 9.57 14.32 -3.27
N ALA A 175 8.84 14.09 -4.36
CA ALA A 175 7.93 12.96 -4.48
C ALA A 175 8.65 11.61 -4.39
N PHE A 176 9.86 11.49 -4.95
CA PHE A 176 10.69 10.29 -4.83
C PHE A 176 11.05 9.99 -3.37
N PHE A 177 11.55 10.98 -2.63
CA PHE A 177 11.87 10.78 -1.20
C PHE A 177 10.64 10.40 -0.39
N ILE A 178 9.50 11.06 -0.64
CA ILE A 178 8.27 10.78 0.08
C ILE A 178 7.73 9.39 -0.26
N PHE A 179 7.80 8.97 -1.52
CA PHE A 179 7.47 7.61 -1.92
C PHE A 179 8.34 6.59 -1.19
N TYR A 180 9.66 6.81 -1.14
CA TYR A 180 10.56 5.88 -0.47
C TYR A 180 10.24 5.73 1.02
N ILE A 181 10.02 6.85 1.73
CA ILE A 181 9.66 6.80 3.16
C ILE A 181 8.25 6.21 3.36
N TRP A 182 7.29 6.60 2.51
CA TRP A 182 5.94 6.03 2.49
C TRP A 182 5.99 4.50 2.38
N ALA A 183 6.78 3.98 1.43
CA ALA A 183 6.93 2.56 1.17
C ALA A 183 7.52 1.82 2.37
N LYS A 184 8.52 2.40 3.05
CA LYS A 184 9.10 1.80 4.27
C LYS A 184 8.08 1.71 5.41
N ILE A 185 7.27 2.75 5.63
CA ILE A 185 6.23 2.73 6.66
C ILE A 185 5.10 1.75 6.28
N ALA A 186 4.68 1.77 5.02
CA ALA A 186 3.67 0.85 4.50
C ALA A 186 4.12 -0.61 4.66
N SER A 187 5.40 -0.91 4.41
CA SER A 187 5.97 -2.26 4.59
C SER A 187 5.75 -2.81 5.99
N LEU A 188 5.86 -1.96 7.02
CA LEU A 188 5.64 -2.35 8.42
C LEU A 188 4.17 -2.65 8.69
N ALA A 189 3.27 -1.82 8.17
CA ALA A 189 1.82 -1.98 8.40
C ALA A 189 1.19 -3.07 7.52
N LEU A 190 1.82 -3.41 6.40
CA LEU A 190 1.50 -4.55 5.55
C LEU A 190 2.05 -5.87 6.11
N PHE A 191 2.87 -5.81 7.17
CA PHE A 191 3.54 -6.97 7.79
C PHE A 191 4.21 -7.87 6.74
N ILE A 192 4.98 -7.27 5.84
CA ILE A 192 5.71 -8.01 4.82
C ILE A 192 6.70 -8.96 5.52
N PRO A 193 6.67 -10.28 5.22
CA PRO A 193 7.50 -11.26 5.91
C PRO A 193 8.98 -11.15 5.51
N ASP A 194 9.83 -11.87 6.25
CA ASP A 194 11.25 -12.08 5.96
C ASP A 194 12.12 -10.81 5.90
N GLY A 195 11.65 -9.72 6.53
CA GLY A 195 12.35 -8.44 6.50
C GLY A 195 12.38 -7.77 5.12
N ALA A 196 11.60 -8.29 4.17
CA ALA A 196 11.41 -7.66 2.87
C ALA A 196 10.62 -6.35 3.02
N ASP A 197 10.77 -5.48 2.02
CA ASP A 197 10.05 -4.22 1.98
C ASP A 197 9.19 -4.11 0.70
N LEU A 198 8.39 -3.06 0.67
CA LEU A 198 7.46 -2.82 -0.42
C LEU A 198 8.17 -2.55 -1.75
N ILE A 199 9.40 -1.99 -1.77
CA ILE A 199 10.11 -1.82 -3.05
C ILE A 199 10.59 -3.17 -3.58
N THR A 200 11.05 -4.07 -2.70
CA THR A 200 11.35 -5.46 -3.08
C THR A 200 10.10 -6.16 -3.61
N LYS A 201 8.94 -5.99 -2.96
CA LYS A 201 7.68 -6.55 -3.43
C LYS A 201 7.20 -5.97 -4.76
N ILE A 202 7.43 -4.69 -5.02
CA ILE A 202 7.17 -4.08 -6.34
C ILE A 202 8.03 -4.74 -7.42
N TYR A 203 9.31 -4.98 -7.14
CA TYR A 203 10.22 -5.64 -8.09
C TYR A 203 9.82 -7.10 -8.35
N GLU A 204 9.48 -7.85 -7.29
CA GLU A 204 8.98 -9.22 -7.41
C GLU A 204 7.69 -9.27 -8.25
N ALA A 205 6.71 -8.43 -7.92
CA ALA A 205 5.44 -8.37 -8.64
C ALA A 205 5.62 -7.96 -10.12
N TYR A 206 6.52 -7.01 -10.39
CA TYR A 206 6.85 -6.63 -11.77
C TYR A 206 7.44 -7.80 -12.56
N ASN A 207 8.38 -8.54 -11.97
CA ASN A 207 8.97 -9.70 -12.64
C ASN A 207 7.94 -10.81 -12.83
N GLU A 208 7.09 -11.09 -11.84
CA GLU A 208 6.06 -12.12 -11.98
C GLU A 208 5.05 -11.77 -13.09
N LEU A 209 4.60 -10.52 -13.18
CA LEU A 209 3.61 -10.11 -14.19
C LEU A 209 4.20 -9.92 -15.59
N PHE A 210 5.41 -9.35 -15.70
CA PHE A 210 5.96 -8.94 -17.00
C PHE A 210 7.11 -9.83 -17.52
N SER A 211 7.83 -10.55 -16.65
CA SER A 211 8.92 -11.44 -17.08
C SER A 211 8.48 -12.88 -17.27
N LYS A 212 7.53 -13.37 -16.48
CA LYS A 212 7.02 -14.74 -16.60
C LYS A 212 5.84 -14.86 -17.54
N GLY A 213 5.14 -13.76 -17.83
CA GLY A 213 3.87 -13.77 -18.54
C GLY A 213 2.82 -14.55 -17.74
N ILE A 214 1.61 -14.02 -17.66
CA ILE A 214 0.47 -14.90 -17.38
C ILE A 214 0.30 -15.84 -18.58
#